data_AF-A0A952DY24-F1
#
_entry.id   AF-A0A952DY24-F1
#
_cell.length_a   1.000
_cell.length_b   1.000
_cell.length_c   1.000
_cell.angle_alpha   90.00
_cell.angle_beta   90.00
_cell.angle_gamma   90.00
#
_symmetry.space_group_name_H-M   'P 1'
#
loop_
_entity.id
_entity.type
_entity.pdbx_description
1 polymer ?
#
loop_
_entity_poly.entity_id
_entity_poly.type
_entity_poly.pdbx_seq_one_letter_code
_entity_poly.pdbx_strand_id
1 'polypeptide(L)'
;MNKRLIVTHHAPDCDAIGSTWMLKRFDAQHYATAQVAFTDPGTTIHPSEAERLGFQMHEVTHVDTGLGEFDHHQPDRGQLRICATSLVYDYVCKIHPELKNDQALQEIVKFVTDDDHFGEVDWPEPDALRYSFMLPSLLHGFESVDPHNDESQMHFGFTCFDCAYASLKETIQAKEVVEKDGQTFQIGQLKCLAIESKNDTVMKYAQKMGYSLVIRKDPTSGEVRIKARPDSSVELKPLSEAILKVDTIGTWYYHPSGKMLLNGSRKQRHQRPTKLSLQEVVALAQEHLS
;
A
#
# COMPACT_ATOMS: atom_id res chain seq x y z
N MET A 1 9.55 10.13 29.06
CA MET A 1 9.63 10.10 27.59
C MET A 1 10.23 11.43 27.17
N ASN A 2 11.23 11.44 26.30
CA ASN A 2 11.83 12.69 25.84
C ASN A 2 10.80 13.40 24.95
N LYS A 3 10.44 14.63 25.28
CA LYS A 3 9.52 15.45 24.48
C LYS A 3 10.24 15.79 23.17
N ARG A 4 9.55 15.69 22.03
CA ARG A 4 10.09 16.04 20.71
C ARG A 4 9.11 16.93 19.94
N LEU A 5 9.64 17.89 19.20
CA LEU A 5 8.90 18.72 18.26
C LEU A 5 9.45 18.47 16.86
N ILE A 6 8.61 18.04 15.93
CA ILE A 6 8.93 18.01 14.51
C ILE A 6 8.42 19.30 13.89
N VAL A 7 9.25 19.98 13.11
CA VAL A 7 8.89 21.22 12.42
C VAL A 7 9.03 21.00 10.92
N THR A 8 7.99 21.32 10.16
CA THR A 8 8.01 21.31 8.69
C THR A 8 7.33 22.58 8.16
N HIS A 9 7.17 22.73 6.85
CA HIS A 9 6.55 23.92 6.27
C HIS A 9 5.01 23.87 6.27
N HIS A 10 4.37 25.04 6.21
CA HIS A 10 2.93 25.18 5.96
C HIS A 10 2.53 24.58 4.61
N ALA A 11 1.28 24.11 4.50
CA ALA A 11 0.80 23.32 3.36
C ALA A 11 1.75 22.14 3.07
N PRO A 12 1.97 21.23 4.05
CA PRO A 12 3.01 20.21 3.95
C PRO A 12 2.70 19.27 2.79
N ASP A 13 3.69 19.08 1.92
CA ASP A 13 3.57 18.24 0.73
C ASP A 13 3.81 16.75 1.05
N CYS A 14 3.98 15.94 0.00
CA CYS A 14 4.21 14.51 0.15
C CYS A 14 5.51 14.20 0.92
N ASP A 15 6.56 15.02 0.77
CA ASP A 15 7.87 14.79 1.37
C ASP A 15 7.94 15.25 2.83
N ALA A 16 7.43 16.44 3.12
CA ALA A 16 7.22 16.94 4.49
C ALA A 16 6.40 15.96 5.34
N ILE A 17 5.31 15.42 4.77
CA ILE A 17 4.46 14.44 5.45
C ILE A 17 5.18 13.09 5.56
N GLY A 18 5.79 12.61 4.48
CA GLY A 18 6.46 11.31 4.42
C GLY A 18 7.60 11.18 5.43
N SER A 19 8.44 12.22 5.52
CA SER A 19 9.55 12.31 6.46
C SER A 19 9.06 12.35 7.92
N THR A 20 8.02 13.15 8.20
CA THR A 20 7.39 13.21 9.53
C THR A 20 6.77 11.87 9.92
N TRP A 21 6.01 11.23 9.02
CA TRP A 21 5.40 9.91 9.24
C TRP A 21 6.47 8.88 9.58
N MET A 22 7.58 8.88 8.83
CA MET A 22 8.65 7.92 9.01
C MET A 22 9.35 8.04 10.36
N LEU A 23 9.64 9.26 10.83
CA LEU A 23 10.16 9.48 12.18
C LEU A 23 9.18 8.95 13.23
N LYS A 24 7.90 9.35 13.16
CA LYS A 24 6.89 8.96 14.16
C LYS A 24 6.64 7.45 14.18
N ARG A 25 6.76 6.78 13.03
CA ARG A 25 6.45 5.35 12.88
C ARG A 25 7.64 4.44 13.18
N PHE A 26 8.84 4.81 12.73
CA PHE A 26 10.02 3.93 12.73
C PHE A 26 11.13 4.37 13.68
N ASP A 27 11.10 5.60 14.20
CA ASP A 27 11.81 6.00 15.42
C ASP A 27 10.79 6.34 16.53
N ALA A 28 9.88 5.39 16.76
CA ALA A 28 8.77 5.55 17.68
C ALA A 28 9.22 5.78 19.14
N GLN A 29 10.43 5.33 19.51
CA GLN A 29 10.97 5.56 20.84
C GLN A 29 11.18 7.06 21.14
N HIS A 30 11.52 7.84 20.13
CA HIS A 30 11.75 9.28 20.26
C HIS A 30 10.58 10.12 19.74
N TYR A 31 9.92 9.71 18.65
CA TYR A 31 9.00 10.59 17.91
C TYR A 31 7.53 10.16 17.89
N ALA A 32 7.16 8.99 18.43
CA ALA A 32 5.76 8.52 18.36
C ALA A 32 4.76 9.56 18.87
N THR A 33 5.09 10.22 19.98
CA THR A 33 4.28 11.28 20.61
C THR A 33 4.78 12.70 20.31
N ALA A 34 5.73 12.86 19.38
CA ALA A 34 6.21 14.19 18.99
C ALA A 34 5.06 15.07 18.49
N GLN A 35 5.07 16.34 18.90
CA GLN A 35 4.18 17.35 18.33
C GLN A 35 4.70 17.75 16.95
N VAL A 36 3.82 18.22 16.08
CA VAL A 36 4.18 18.79 14.79
C VAL A 36 3.84 20.28 14.82
N ALA A 37 4.77 21.12 14.37
CA ALA A 37 4.56 22.54 14.15
C ALA A 37 4.97 22.92 12.73
N PHE A 38 4.47 24.06 12.27
CA PHE A 38 4.60 24.51 10.89
C PHE A 38 5.29 25.88 10.83
N THR A 39 6.02 26.13 9.76
CA THR A 39 6.73 27.38 9.51
C THR A 39 6.73 27.72 8.02
N ASP A 40 7.25 28.88 7.63
CA ASP A 40 7.34 29.22 6.21
C ASP A 40 8.42 28.35 5.52
N PRO A 41 8.23 27.95 4.24
CA PRO A 41 9.21 27.16 3.51
C PRO A 41 10.63 27.76 3.57
N GLY A 42 11.62 26.91 3.86
CA GLY A 42 13.03 27.30 3.99
C GLY A 42 13.40 28.01 5.30
N THR A 43 12.46 28.20 6.23
CA THR A 43 12.73 28.86 7.52
C THR A 43 12.85 27.86 8.67
N THR A 44 13.39 28.32 9.80
CA THR A 44 13.42 27.54 11.05
C THR A 44 12.49 28.19 12.08
N ILE A 45 11.91 27.35 12.96
CA ILE A 45 11.16 27.84 14.12
C ILE A 45 12.05 28.74 14.98
N HIS A 46 11.53 29.88 15.40
CA HIS A 46 12.25 30.78 16.30
C HIS A 46 12.35 30.17 17.72
N PRO A 47 13.47 30.33 18.45
CA PRO A 47 13.63 29.75 19.78
C PRO A 47 12.53 30.13 20.79
N SER A 48 12.06 31.38 20.75
CA SER A 48 10.96 31.82 21.64
C SER A 48 9.62 31.15 21.32
N GLU A 49 9.40 30.78 20.05
CA GLU A 49 8.19 30.08 19.63
C GLU A 49 8.26 28.61 20.05
N ALA A 50 9.42 27.96 19.87
CA ALA A 50 9.66 26.62 20.42
C ALA A 50 9.46 26.60 21.94
N GLU A 51 9.97 27.59 22.66
CA GLU A 51 9.79 27.73 24.11
C GLU A 51 8.31 27.91 24.48
N ARG A 52 7.55 28.71 23.70
CA ARG A 52 6.09 28.89 23.89
C ARG A 52 5.33 27.57 23.72
N LEU A 53 5.76 26.71 22.80
CA LEU A 53 5.23 25.34 22.62
C LEU A 53 5.77 24.36 23.70
N GLY A 54 6.65 24.84 24.58
CA GLY A 54 7.23 24.11 25.69
C GLY A 54 8.38 23.18 25.28
N PHE A 55 9.16 23.57 24.27
CA PHE A 55 10.30 22.81 23.77
C PHE A 55 11.59 23.65 23.82
N GLN A 56 12.70 22.98 24.09
CA GLN A 56 14.04 23.54 23.91
C GLN A 56 14.54 23.22 22.50
N MET A 57 15.43 24.04 21.94
CA MET A 57 15.90 23.85 20.55
C MET A 57 16.56 22.48 20.30
N HIS A 58 17.18 21.85 21.30
CA HIS A 58 17.75 20.50 21.17
C HIS A 58 16.68 19.38 21.11
N GLU A 59 15.42 19.70 21.40
CA GLU A 59 14.25 18.82 21.29
C GLU A 59 13.52 19.00 19.94
N VAL A 60 13.95 19.98 19.13
CA VAL A 60 13.35 20.33 17.84
C VAL A 60 14.09 19.63 16.71
N THR A 61 13.32 19.07 15.78
CA THR A 61 13.80 18.44 14.55
C THR A 61 13.08 19.05 13.36
N HIS A 62 13.82 19.71 12.48
CA HIS A 62 13.29 20.21 11.21
C HIS A 62 13.34 19.10 10.15
N VAL A 63 12.25 18.95 9.42
CA VAL A 63 12.16 18.07 8.24
C VAL A 63 11.62 18.90 7.08
N ASP A 64 12.30 18.76 5.94
CA ASP A 64 11.93 19.42 4.69
C ASP A 64 11.84 20.96 4.78
N THR A 65 12.61 21.56 5.70
CA THR A 65 12.71 23.01 5.84
C THR A 65 13.93 23.39 6.68
N GLY A 66 14.32 24.66 6.59
CA GLY A 66 15.28 25.28 7.51
C GLY A 66 16.74 24.85 7.35
N LEU A 67 17.07 24.13 6.27
CA LEU A 67 18.42 23.67 5.91
C LEU A 67 19.05 22.75 6.98
N GLY A 68 18.22 22.04 7.74
CA GLY A 68 18.60 21.12 8.81
C GLY A 68 19.08 19.74 8.34
N GLU A 69 19.18 18.80 9.30
CA GLU A 69 19.65 17.44 9.05
C GLU A 69 18.81 16.70 7.99
N PHE A 70 17.48 16.81 8.09
CA PHE A 70 16.50 16.17 7.21
C PHE A 70 15.91 17.15 6.19
N ASP A 71 16.74 18.07 5.71
CA ASP A 71 16.42 18.95 4.60
C ASP A 71 17.43 18.70 3.46
N HIS A 72 16.97 18.83 2.22
CA HIS A 72 17.76 18.63 1.00
C HIS A 72 17.96 19.92 0.20
N HIS A 73 17.38 21.04 0.63
CA HIS A 73 17.45 22.33 -0.06
C HIS A 73 18.81 23.06 0.03
N GLN A 74 19.82 22.47 0.67
CA GLN A 74 21.18 23.02 0.70
C GLN A 74 21.84 22.94 -0.69
N PRO A 75 22.71 23.89 -1.09
CA PRO A 75 23.31 23.90 -2.42
C PRO A 75 24.06 22.63 -2.83
N ASP A 76 24.66 21.91 -1.87
CA ASP A 76 25.37 20.65 -2.10
C ASP A 76 24.42 19.44 -2.19
N ARG A 77 23.21 19.53 -1.64
CA ARG A 77 22.21 18.45 -1.61
C ARG A 77 21.14 18.60 -2.70
N GLY A 78 20.73 19.82 -3.03
CA GLY A 78 19.63 20.08 -3.97
C GLY A 78 19.90 19.70 -5.43
N GLN A 79 21.07 19.14 -5.74
CA GLN A 79 21.40 18.55 -7.05
C GLN A 79 21.39 17.01 -7.01
N LEU A 80 21.25 16.41 -5.82
CA LEU A 80 21.17 14.98 -5.62
C LEU A 80 19.71 14.53 -5.73
N ARG A 81 19.48 13.30 -6.22
CA ARG A 81 18.15 12.70 -6.24
C ARG A 81 17.79 12.16 -4.85
N ILE A 82 17.53 13.07 -3.91
CA ILE A 82 17.19 12.80 -2.51
C ILE A 82 16.13 13.81 -2.06
N CYS A 83 15.27 13.37 -1.15
CA CYS A 83 14.26 14.19 -0.48
C CYS A 83 14.34 14.00 1.05
N ALA A 84 13.67 14.80 1.86
CA ALA A 84 13.63 14.67 3.32
C ALA A 84 13.20 13.27 3.79
N THR A 85 12.23 12.64 3.12
CA THR A 85 11.78 11.28 3.40
C THR A 85 12.91 10.27 3.21
N SER A 86 13.73 10.43 2.17
CA SER A 86 14.89 9.57 1.95
C SER A 86 15.99 9.77 3.00
N LEU A 87 16.20 11.01 3.46
CA LEU A 87 17.16 11.32 4.53
C LEU A 87 16.72 10.72 5.87
N VAL A 88 15.43 10.83 6.20
CA VAL A 88 14.85 10.18 7.39
C VAL A 88 14.93 8.67 7.25
N TYR A 89 14.67 8.09 6.07
CA TYR A 89 14.83 6.66 5.83
C TYR A 89 16.23 6.15 6.14
N ASP A 90 17.25 6.86 5.66
CA ASP A 90 18.65 6.53 5.96
C ASP A 90 18.95 6.63 7.45
N TYR A 91 18.38 7.62 8.15
CA TYR A 91 18.51 7.77 9.59
C TYR A 91 17.86 6.61 10.36
N VAL A 92 16.59 6.30 10.08
CA VAL A 92 15.90 5.20 10.77
C VAL A 92 16.56 3.86 10.46
N CYS A 93 17.13 3.67 9.26
CA CYS A 93 17.91 2.48 8.90
C CYS A 93 19.27 2.37 9.62
N LYS A 94 19.81 3.47 10.17
CA LYS A 94 20.99 3.40 11.06
C LYS A 94 20.61 2.88 12.45
N ILE A 95 19.41 3.23 12.92
CA ILE A 95 18.86 2.78 14.21
C ILE A 95 18.32 1.35 14.11
N HIS A 96 17.64 1.06 13.01
CA HIS A 96 16.95 -0.20 12.70
C HIS A 96 17.46 -0.76 11.36
N PRO A 97 18.66 -1.39 11.32
CA PRO A 97 19.27 -1.88 10.09
C PRO A 97 18.41 -2.86 9.29
N GLU A 98 17.46 -3.55 9.93
CA GLU A 98 16.51 -4.44 9.28
C GLU A 98 15.58 -3.73 8.28
N LEU A 99 15.30 -2.43 8.49
CA LEU A 99 14.45 -1.63 7.60
C LEU A 99 15.06 -1.43 6.21
N LYS A 100 16.39 -1.63 6.07
CA LYS A 100 17.06 -1.66 4.77
C LYS A 100 16.58 -2.78 3.87
N ASN A 101 15.97 -3.83 4.42
CA ASN A 101 15.41 -4.95 3.67
C ASN A 101 13.88 -4.87 3.55
N ASP A 102 13.24 -3.84 4.13
CA ASP A 102 11.80 -3.65 4.00
C ASP A 102 11.48 -3.04 2.62
N GLN A 103 11.14 -3.92 1.68
CA GLN A 103 10.80 -3.54 0.31
C GLN A 103 9.61 -2.59 0.23
N ALA A 104 8.64 -2.67 1.15
CA ALA A 104 7.50 -1.76 1.13
C ALA A 104 7.91 -0.33 1.52
N LEU A 105 8.84 -0.18 2.46
CA LEU A 105 9.43 1.13 2.76
C LEU A 105 10.28 1.66 1.62
N GLN A 106 11.09 0.80 0.97
CA GLN A 106 11.89 1.20 -0.19
C GLN A 106 11.01 1.75 -1.32
N GLU A 107 9.87 1.11 -1.62
CA GLU A 107 8.93 1.60 -2.64
C GLU A 107 8.26 2.93 -2.24
N ILE A 108 7.96 3.14 -0.94
CA ILE A 108 7.45 4.45 -0.47
C ILE A 108 8.51 5.54 -0.66
N VAL A 109 9.74 5.31 -0.19
CA VAL A 109 10.82 6.30 -0.31
C VAL A 109 11.08 6.64 -1.76
N LYS A 110 11.12 5.62 -2.63
CA LYS A 110 11.26 5.82 -4.07
C LYS A 110 10.12 6.65 -4.64
N PHE A 111 8.87 6.33 -4.30
CA PHE A 111 7.71 7.06 -4.78
C PHE A 111 7.75 8.54 -4.37
N VAL A 112 8.03 8.83 -3.10
CA VAL A 112 8.12 10.21 -2.60
C VAL A 112 9.30 10.96 -3.23
N THR A 113 10.45 10.31 -3.37
CA THR A 113 11.60 10.92 -4.05
C THR A 113 11.31 11.20 -5.52
N ASP A 114 10.58 10.30 -6.20
CA ASP A 114 10.18 10.49 -7.58
C ASP A 114 9.22 11.70 -7.72
N ASP A 115 8.22 11.83 -6.84
CA ASP A 115 7.26 12.96 -6.78
C ASP A 115 7.95 14.30 -6.52
N ASP A 116 8.83 14.35 -5.51
CA ASP A 116 9.62 15.53 -5.13
C ASP A 116 10.52 16.04 -6.28
N HIS A 117 10.91 15.13 -7.18
CA HIS A 117 11.73 15.44 -8.35
C HIS A 117 10.94 15.57 -9.65
N PHE A 118 9.62 15.74 -9.57
CA PHE A 118 8.71 15.82 -10.72
C PHE A 118 8.84 14.61 -11.69
N GLY A 119 9.12 13.43 -11.14
CA GLY A 119 9.36 12.20 -11.89
C GLY A 119 8.11 11.62 -12.55
N GLU A 120 6.92 12.05 -12.12
CA GLU A 120 5.66 11.69 -12.73
C GLU A 120 5.49 12.20 -14.17
N VAL A 121 6.32 13.17 -14.59
CA VAL A 121 6.36 13.65 -15.98
C VAL A 121 6.65 12.54 -17.00
N ASP A 122 7.36 11.50 -16.56
CA ASP A 122 7.74 10.35 -17.40
C ASP A 122 6.71 9.20 -17.33
N TRP A 123 5.62 9.35 -16.58
CA TRP A 123 4.58 8.31 -16.49
C TRP A 123 3.75 8.22 -17.77
N PRO A 124 3.30 7.00 -18.15
CA PRO A 124 2.51 6.80 -19.36
C PRO A 124 1.12 7.43 -19.26
N GLU A 125 0.53 7.83 -20.39
CA GLU A 125 -0.81 8.45 -20.45
C GLU A 125 -0.90 9.75 -19.61
N PRO A 126 -0.07 10.78 -19.89
CA PRO A 126 0.11 11.96 -19.04
C PRO A 126 -1.17 12.79 -18.84
N ASP A 127 -2.19 12.61 -19.67
CA ASP A 127 -3.50 13.28 -19.59
C ASP A 127 -4.55 12.46 -18.81
N ALA A 128 -4.18 11.30 -18.26
CA ALA A 128 -5.12 10.43 -17.56
C ALA A 128 -5.55 11.02 -16.21
N LEU A 129 -6.83 11.39 -16.08
CA LEU A 129 -7.45 11.94 -14.85
C LEU A 129 -7.33 11.04 -13.61
N ARG A 130 -7.00 9.75 -13.77
CA ARG A 130 -6.73 8.84 -12.65
C ARG A 130 -5.56 9.32 -11.77
N TYR A 131 -4.64 10.11 -12.33
CA TYR A 131 -3.52 10.68 -11.56
C TYR A 131 -3.99 11.64 -10.48
N SER A 132 -5.12 12.33 -10.68
CA SER A 132 -5.73 13.19 -9.65
C SER A 132 -6.23 12.44 -8.40
N PHE A 133 -6.29 11.10 -8.45
CA PHE A 133 -6.63 10.26 -7.31
C PHE A 133 -5.40 9.64 -6.62
N MET A 134 -4.20 10.05 -7.00
CA MET A 134 -2.95 9.63 -6.36
C MET A 134 -2.63 10.49 -5.15
N LEU A 135 -1.81 9.95 -4.23
CA LEU A 135 -1.52 10.59 -2.95
C LEU A 135 -1.05 12.05 -3.09
N PRO A 136 -0.06 12.40 -3.93
CA PRO A 136 0.39 13.79 -4.06
C PRO A 136 -0.73 14.72 -4.51
N SER A 137 -1.53 14.31 -5.51
CA SER A 137 -2.67 15.10 -5.98
C SER A 137 -3.78 15.23 -4.94
N LEU A 138 -4.01 14.21 -4.10
CA LEU A 138 -4.98 14.27 -3.02
C LEU A 138 -4.51 15.18 -1.88
N LEU A 139 -3.20 15.18 -1.57
CA LEU A 139 -2.60 16.08 -0.59
C LEU A 139 -2.69 17.53 -1.07
N HIS A 140 -2.29 17.80 -2.32
CA HIS A 140 -2.43 19.13 -2.91
C HIS A 140 -3.91 19.56 -2.99
N GLY A 141 -4.81 18.65 -3.36
CA GLY A 141 -6.25 18.91 -3.36
C GLY A 141 -6.82 19.22 -1.97
N PHE A 142 -6.20 18.73 -0.89
CA PHE A 142 -6.62 19.01 0.48
C PHE A 142 -6.48 20.49 0.83
N GLU A 143 -5.53 21.21 0.23
CA GLU A 143 -5.36 22.66 0.38
C GLU A 143 -6.59 23.45 -0.09
N SER A 144 -7.36 22.87 -1.02
CA SER A 144 -8.55 23.50 -1.61
C SER A 144 -9.86 23.15 -0.88
N VAL A 145 -9.81 22.33 0.18
CA VAL A 145 -10.99 21.94 0.96
C VAL A 145 -11.13 22.83 2.19
N ASP A 146 -12.31 23.40 2.42
CA ASP A 146 -12.62 24.25 3.57
C ASP A 146 -13.27 23.43 4.71
N PRO A 147 -12.83 23.55 5.97
CA PRO A 147 -11.66 24.31 6.43
C PRO A 147 -10.33 23.60 6.15
N HIS A 148 -9.40 24.34 5.55
CA HIS A 148 -8.02 23.90 5.41
C HIS A 148 -7.26 24.16 6.71
N ASN A 149 -6.46 23.17 7.11
CA ASN A 149 -5.58 23.24 8.28
C ASN A 149 -4.44 22.23 8.12
N ASP A 150 -3.19 22.68 8.31
CA ASP A 150 -1.97 21.88 8.13
C ASP A 150 -1.94 20.61 9.00
N GLU A 151 -2.43 20.68 10.24
CA GLU A 151 -2.47 19.52 11.13
C GLU A 151 -3.43 18.45 10.60
N SER A 152 -4.56 18.86 10.04
CA SER A 152 -5.54 17.95 9.42
C SER A 152 -4.98 17.33 8.13
N GLN A 153 -4.27 18.11 7.31
CA GLN A 153 -3.57 17.61 6.11
C GLN A 153 -2.49 16.60 6.47
N MET A 154 -1.67 16.91 7.48
CA MET A 154 -0.63 16.03 8.00
C MET A 154 -1.22 14.70 8.51
N HIS A 155 -2.32 14.76 9.27
CA HIS A 155 -2.99 13.55 9.77
C HIS A 155 -3.60 12.69 8.64
N PHE A 156 -4.21 13.34 7.64
CA PHE A 156 -4.70 12.65 6.45
C PHE A 156 -3.55 11.94 5.72
N GLY A 157 -2.44 12.64 5.50
CA GLY A 157 -1.25 12.08 4.89
C GLY A 157 -0.66 10.89 5.66
N PHE A 158 -0.57 10.96 6.99
CA PHE A 158 -0.14 9.80 7.80
C PHE A 158 -1.03 8.57 7.60
N THR A 159 -2.35 8.79 7.57
CA THR A 159 -3.30 7.71 7.32
C THR A 159 -3.08 7.10 5.94
N CYS A 160 -2.86 7.94 4.93
CA CYS A 160 -2.55 7.48 3.58
C CYS A 160 -1.25 6.67 3.53
N PHE A 161 -0.17 7.11 4.18
CA PHE A 161 1.09 6.36 4.22
C PHE A 161 0.96 5.03 4.98
N ASP A 162 0.22 4.97 6.09
CA ASP A 162 -0.08 3.71 6.78
C ASP A 162 -0.85 2.73 5.87
N CYS A 163 -1.84 3.22 5.12
CA CYS A 163 -2.58 2.42 4.13
C CYS A 163 -1.68 1.97 2.97
N ALA A 164 -0.85 2.86 2.43
CA ALA A 164 0.09 2.56 1.35
C ALA A 164 1.09 1.48 1.79
N TYR A 165 1.70 1.63 2.96
CA TYR A 165 2.65 0.68 3.53
C TYR A 165 2.02 -0.70 3.74
N ALA A 166 0.80 -0.77 4.31
CA ALA A 166 0.07 -2.02 4.46
C ALA A 166 -0.24 -2.68 3.10
N SER A 167 -0.72 -1.89 2.13
CA SER A 167 -1.06 -2.37 0.78
C SER A 167 0.17 -2.87 0.02
N LEU A 168 1.31 -2.18 0.13
CA LEU A 168 2.58 -2.58 -0.46
C LEU A 168 3.07 -3.89 0.14
N LYS A 169 3.05 -4.05 1.47
CA LYS A 169 3.43 -5.32 2.12
C LYS A 169 2.58 -6.49 1.64
N GLU A 170 1.26 -6.32 1.58
CA GLU A 170 0.36 -7.35 1.05
C GLU A 170 0.65 -7.64 -0.42
N THR A 171 0.97 -6.63 -1.24
CA THR A 171 1.25 -6.81 -2.67
C THR A 171 2.59 -7.52 -2.91
N ILE A 172 3.63 -7.13 -2.18
CA ILE A 172 4.97 -7.72 -2.26
C ILE A 172 4.91 -9.18 -1.81
N GLN A 173 4.27 -9.47 -0.67
CA GLN A 173 4.06 -10.85 -0.23
C GLN A 173 3.24 -11.65 -1.26
N ALA A 174 2.20 -11.05 -1.85
CA ALA A 174 1.40 -11.70 -2.86
C ALA A 174 2.23 -12.08 -4.10
N LYS A 175 3.13 -11.20 -4.53
CA LYS A 175 4.09 -11.48 -5.60
C LYS A 175 4.95 -12.70 -5.26
N GLU A 176 5.59 -12.70 -4.09
CA GLU A 176 6.47 -13.79 -3.67
C GLU A 176 5.75 -15.14 -3.61
N VAL A 177 4.53 -15.16 -3.03
CA VAL A 177 3.72 -16.38 -2.90
C VAL A 177 3.27 -16.89 -4.28
N VAL A 178 2.86 -15.99 -5.18
CA VAL A 178 2.49 -16.38 -6.56
C VAL A 178 3.68 -16.95 -7.33
N GLU A 179 4.88 -16.42 -7.13
CA GLU A 179 6.10 -16.89 -7.80
C GLU A 179 6.62 -18.22 -7.24
N LYS A 180 6.55 -18.44 -5.92
CA LYS A 180 7.12 -19.62 -5.24
C LYS A 180 6.13 -20.78 -5.10
N ASP A 181 4.89 -20.49 -4.74
CA ASP A 181 3.91 -21.50 -4.29
C ASP A 181 2.75 -21.68 -5.29
N GLY A 182 2.70 -20.85 -6.33
CA GLY A 182 1.68 -20.87 -7.37
C GLY A 182 1.70 -22.14 -8.23
N GLN A 183 0.59 -22.86 -8.28
CA GLN A 183 0.42 -24.05 -9.13
C GLN A 183 -0.24 -23.64 -10.45
N THR A 184 0.55 -23.55 -11.52
CA THR A 184 0.01 -23.20 -12.84
C THR A 184 -0.67 -24.39 -13.50
N PHE A 185 -1.82 -24.16 -14.13
CA PHE A 185 -2.52 -25.16 -14.93
C PHE A 185 -3.15 -24.52 -16.18
N GLN A 186 -3.74 -25.33 -17.04
CA GLN A 186 -4.38 -24.88 -18.28
C GLN A 186 -5.83 -25.31 -18.37
N ILE A 187 -6.64 -24.45 -19.00
CA ILE A 187 -8.00 -24.72 -19.49
C ILE A 187 -7.99 -24.34 -20.97
N GLY A 188 -8.03 -25.33 -21.87
CA GLY A 188 -7.71 -25.11 -23.27
C GLY A 188 -6.33 -24.43 -23.44
N GLN A 189 -6.30 -23.24 -24.05
CA GLN A 189 -5.08 -22.44 -24.22
C GLN A 189 -4.86 -21.40 -23.11
N LEU A 190 -5.77 -21.31 -22.14
CA LEU A 190 -5.74 -20.27 -21.11
C LEU A 190 -4.79 -20.64 -19.98
N LYS A 191 -3.93 -19.70 -19.59
CA LYS A 191 -3.03 -19.85 -18.44
C LYS A 191 -3.79 -19.57 -17.15
N CYS A 192 -3.80 -20.53 -16.22
CA CYS A 192 -4.53 -20.45 -14.95
C CYS A 192 -3.59 -20.67 -13.76
N LEU A 193 -4.03 -20.24 -12.57
CA LEU A 193 -3.27 -20.35 -11.33
C LEU A 193 -4.15 -20.94 -10.22
N ALA A 194 -3.62 -21.90 -9.50
CA ALA A 194 -4.18 -22.40 -8.24
C ALA A 194 -3.18 -22.11 -7.11
N ILE A 195 -3.65 -21.64 -5.96
CA ILE A 195 -2.76 -21.25 -4.86
C ILE A 195 -3.42 -21.38 -3.49
N GLU A 196 -2.65 -21.84 -2.50
CA GLU A 196 -3.04 -21.74 -1.09
C GLU A 196 -2.37 -20.49 -0.49
N SER A 197 -3.16 -19.57 0.05
CA SER A 197 -2.62 -18.36 0.68
C SER A 197 -3.67 -17.69 1.55
N LYS A 198 -3.29 -17.06 2.66
CA LYS A 198 -4.19 -16.19 3.47
C LYS A 198 -4.38 -14.80 2.86
N ASN A 199 -3.45 -14.38 2.02
CA ASN A 199 -3.43 -13.07 1.41
C ASN A 199 -4.29 -13.08 0.14
N ASP A 200 -5.41 -12.34 0.16
CA ASP A 200 -6.36 -12.27 -0.97
C ASP A 200 -5.80 -11.50 -2.18
N THR A 201 -4.78 -10.67 -1.96
CA THR A 201 -4.12 -9.85 -3.00
C THR A 201 -3.48 -10.71 -4.09
N VAL A 202 -3.12 -11.97 -3.79
CA VAL A 202 -2.59 -12.94 -4.77
C VAL A 202 -3.49 -13.06 -6.00
N MET A 203 -4.81 -13.00 -5.83
CA MET A 203 -5.74 -13.12 -6.96
C MET A 203 -5.61 -11.94 -7.92
N LYS A 204 -5.66 -10.71 -7.39
CA LYS A 204 -5.59 -9.49 -8.20
C LYS A 204 -4.20 -9.35 -8.83
N TYR A 205 -3.14 -9.69 -8.09
CA TYR A 205 -1.78 -9.70 -8.60
C TYR A 205 -1.62 -10.68 -9.78
N ALA A 206 -2.02 -11.93 -9.60
CA ALA A 206 -1.94 -12.95 -10.65
C ALA A 206 -2.74 -12.55 -11.91
N GLN A 207 -3.96 -12.03 -11.76
CA GLN A 207 -4.74 -11.58 -12.92
C GLN A 207 -4.04 -10.46 -13.70
N LYS A 208 -3.40 -9.50 -13.01
CA LYS A 208 -2.57 -8.46 -13.64
C LYS A 208 -1.37 -9.06 -14.39
N MET A 209 -0.81 -10.16 -13.90
CA MET A 209 0.31 -10.88 -14.52
C MET A 209 -0.09 -11.83 -15.66
N GLY A 210 -1.36 -11.80 -16.12
CA GLY A 210 -1.79 -12.53 -17.30
C GLY A 210 -2.55 -13.84 -17.03
N TYR A 211 -2.75 -14.24 -15.78
CA TYR A 211 -3.54 -15.45 -15.47
C TYR A 211 -5.03 -15.20 -15.76
N SER A 212 -5.62 -16.01 -16.62
CA SER A 212 -7.02 -15.90 -17.06
C SER A 212 -8.01 -16.37 -16.00
N LEU A 213 -7.62 -17.35 -15.18
CA LEU A 213 -8.39 -17.86 -14.05
C LEU A 213 -7.47 -18.04 -12.85
N VAL A 214 -7.92 -17.60 -11.67
CA VAL A 214 -7.20 -17.82 -10.42
C VAL A 214 -8.13 -18.50 -9.41
N ILE A 215 -7.68 -19.62 -8.85
CA ILE A 215 -8.32 -20.36 -7.76
C ILE A 215 -7.43 -20.19 -6.53
N ARG A 216 -7.96 -19.57 -5.48
CA ARG A 216 -7.26 -19.37 -4.21
C ARG A 216 -8.00 -20.09 -3.10
N LYS A 217 -7.29 -20.87 -2.29
CA LYS A 217 -7.81 -21.45 -1.05
C LYS A 217 -7.11 -20.84 0.17
N ASP A 218 -7.88 -20.45 1.18
CA ASP A 218 -7.33 -20.05 2.47
C ASP A 218 -6.94 -21.31 3.27
N PRO A 219 -5.66 -21.49 3.67
CA PRO A 219 -5.25 -22.67 4.42
C PRO A 219 -5.77 -22.68 5.87
N THR A 220 -6.28 -21.56 6.40
CA THR A 220 -6.83 -21.48 7.76
C THR A 220 -8.35 -21.46 7.79
N SER A 221 -9.00 -20.64 6.99
CA SER A 221 -10.48 -20.64 6.96
C SER A 221 -11.06 -21.73 6.07
N GLY A 222 -10.28 -22.31 5.15
CA GLY A 222 -10.75 -23.26 4.15
C GLY A 222 -11.55 -22.64 3.01
N GLU A 223 -11.78 -21.31 3.05
CA GLU A 223 -12.53 -20.56 2.05
C GLU A 223 -11.85 -20.62 0.68
N VAL A 224 -12.62 -20.82 -0.37
CA VAL A 224 -12.14 -20.84 -1.75
C VAL A 224 -12.70 -19.66 -2.53
N ARG A 225 -11.86 -19.02 -3.34
CA ARG A 225 -12.27 -17.97 -4.27
C ARG A 225 -11.75 -18.27 -5.66
N ILE A 226 -12.65 -18.16 -6.62
CA ILE A 226 -12.37 -18.44 -8.03
C ILE A 226 -12.74 -17.18 -8.81
N LYS A 227 -11.77 -16.59 -9.51
CA LYS A 227 -11.98 -15.38 -10.31
C LYS A 227 -11.37 -15.55 -11.69
N ALA A 228 -12.21 -15.40 -12.70
CA ALA A 228 -11.79 -15.24 -14.08
C ALA A 228 -11.49 -13.76 -14.36
N ARG A 229 -10.55 -13.49 -15.26
CA ARG A 229 -10.30 -12.14 -15.75
C ARG A 229 -11.54 -11.62 -16.50
N PRO A 230 -11.93 -10.34 -16.33
CA PRO A 230 -13.10 -9.79 -17.01
C PRO A 230 -13.06 -9.92 -18.54
N ASP A 231 -11.86 -9.81 -19.13
CA ASP A 231 -11.62 -9.89 -20.57
C ASP A 231 -11.32 -11.31 -21.08
N SER A 232 -11.33 -12.32 -20.21
CA SER A 232 -11.16 -13.72 -20.61
C SER A 232 -12.49 -14.33 -21.08
N SER A 233 -12.40 -15.36 -21.93
CA SER A 233 -13.55 -16.15 -22.38
C SER A 233 -14.12 -17.11 -21.31
N VAL A 234 -13.50 -17.20 -20.13
CA VAL A 234 -13.90 -18.15 -19.09
C VAL A 234 -15.24 -17.75 -18.46
N GLU A 235 -16.22 -18.65 -18.52
CA GLU A 235 -17.51 -18.53 -17.83
C GLU A 235 -17.61 -19.54 -16.69
N LEU A 236 -17.83 -19.08 -15.45
CA LEU A 236 -17.78 -19.96 -14.27
C LEU A 236 -19.09 -20.70 -13.98
N LYS A 237 -20.14 -20.53 -14.80
CA LYS A 237 -21.43 -21.20 -14.58
C LYS A 237 -21.30 -22.74 -14.58
N PRO A 238 -20.65 -23.38 -15.57
CA PRO A 238 -20.51 -24.84 -15.58
C PRO A 238 -19.76 -25.35 -14.35
N LEU A 239 -18.69 -24.67 -13.95
CA LEU A 239 -17.94 -24.99 -12.74
C LEU A 239 -18.79 -24.81 -11.47
N SER A 240 -19.57 -23.75 -11.38
CA SER A 240 -20.48 -23.52 -10.25
C SER A 240 -21.50 -24.64 -10.11
N GLU A 241 -22.11 -25.07 -11.22
CA GLU A 241 -23.08 -26.16 -11.23
C GLU A 241 -22.43 -27.50 -10.85
N ALA A 242 -21.20 -27.75 -11.31
CA ALA A 242 -20.44 -28.94 -10.93
C ALA A 242 -20.08 -28.96 -9.45
N ILE A 243 -19.55 -27.85 -8.91
CA ILE A 243 -19.21 -27.72 -7.50
C ILE A 243 -20.45 -27.91 -6.61
N LEU A 244 -21.59 -27.31 -6.95
CA LEU A 244 -22.82 -27.45 -6.16
C LEU A 244 -23.39 -28.88 -6.14
N LYS A 245 -23.05 -29.72 -7.14
CA LYS A 245 -23.42 -31.14 -7.14
C LYS A 245 -22.60 -31.96 -6.16
N VAL A 246 -21.32 -31.62 -5.97
CA VAL A 246 -20.38 -32.40 -5.14
C VAL A 246 -20.22 -31.84 -3.72
N ASP A 247 -20.26 -30.51 -3.56
CA ASP A 247 -20.14 -29.83 -2.27
C ASP A 247 -21.50 -29.33 -1.79
N THR A 248 -22.14 -30.16 -0.96
CA THR A 248 -23.44 -29.87 -0.35
C THR A 248 -23.33 -29.12 0.98
N ILE A 249 -22.10 -28.81 1.43
CA ILE A 249 -21.84 -28.20 2.74
C ILE A 249 -21.40 -26.73 2.57
N GLY A 250 -20.52 -26.47 1.62
CA GLY A 250 -19.96 -25.16 1.36
C GLY A 250 -21.03 -24.14 0.97
N THR A 251 -20.91 -22.93 1.52
CA THR A 251 -21.77 -21.80 1.11
C THR A 251 -21.15 -21.11 -0.10
N TRP A 252 -21.58 -21.50 -1.29
CA TRP A 252 -21.09 -20.93 -2.56
C TRP A 252 -21.97 -19.79 -3.06
N TYR A 253 -21.34 -18.78 -3.63
CA TYR A 253 -21.99 -17.65 -4.29
C TYR A 253 -21.38 -17.46 -5.69
N TYR A 254 -22.20 -17.67 -6.71
CA TYR A 254 -21.89 -17.37 -8.09
C TYR A 254 -22.33 -15.93 -8.40
N HIS A 255 -21.37 -15.09 -8.79
CA HIS A 255 -21.65 -13.68 -9.10
C HIS A 255 -22.31 -13.56 -10.50
N PRO A 256 -23.33 -12.70 -10.67
CA PRO A 256 -24.05 -12.53 -11.95
C PRO A 256 -23.18 -12.14 -13.16
N SER A 257 -21.98 -11.61 -12.95
CA SER A 257 -21.03 -11.34 -14.05
C SER A 257 -20.49 -12.59 -14.73
N GLY A 258 -20.69 -13.77 -14.15
CA GLY A 258 -20.12 -15.03 -14.62
C GLY A 258 -18.63 -15.23 -14.37
N LYS A 259 -17.94 -14.21 -13.83
CA LYS A 259 -16.48 -14.21 -13.63
C LYS A 259 -16.03 -14.49 -12.20
N MET A 260 -16.95 -14.64 -11.24
CA MET A 260 -16.58 -14.90 -9.85
C MET A 260 -17.44 -15.99 -9.22
N LEU A 261 -16.78 -16.92 -8.53
CA LEU A 261 -17.40 -17.95 -7.72
C LEU A 261 -16.69 -17.99 -6.36
N LEU A 262 -17.44 -17.71 -5.30
CA LEU A 262 -16.92 -17.44 -3.96
C LEU A 262 -17.48 -18.43 -2.95
N ASN A 263 -16.61 -19.02 -2.15
CA ASN A 263 -16.93 -19.77 -0.94
C ASN A 263 -16.21 -19.09 0.22
N GLY A 264 -16.88 -18.13 0.87
CA GLY A 264 -16.21 -17.26 1.84
C GLY A 264 -16.25 -15.78 1.50
N SER A 265 -16.55 -14.94 2.49
CA SER A 265 -16.66 -13.50 2.42
C SER A 265 -16.75 -12.94 3.83
N ARG A 266 -15.92 -11.92 4.09
CA ARG A 266 -15.98 -11.14 5.34
C ARG A 266 -17.34 -10.48 5.57
N LYS A 267 -18.17 -10.34 4.53
CA LYS A 267 -19.48 -9.67 4.60
C LYS A 267 -20.62 -10.58 5.10
N GLN A 268 -20.45 -11.91 5.09
CA GLN A 268 -21.52 -12.84 5.46
C GLN A 268 -21.10 -13.69 6.67
N ARG A 269 -21.80 -13.54 7.79
CA ARG A 269 -21.37 -14.05 9.11
C ARG A 269 -21.60 -15.54 9.33
N HIS A 270 -22.37 -16.23 8.49
CA HIS A 270 -22.74 -17.64 8.66
C HIS A 270 -22.36 -18.50 7.44
N GLN A 271 -21.18 -18.26 6.88
CA GLN A 271 -20.70 -19.06 5.76
C GLN A 271 -19.98 -20.31 6.23
N ARG A 272 -20.10 -21.38 5.44
CA ARG A 272 -19.40 -22.64 5.64
C ARG A 272 -18.34 -22.82 4.56
N PRO A 273 -17.06 -22.99 4.92
CA PRO A 273 -16.02 -23.28 3.94
C PRO A 273 -16.27 -24.65 3.29
N THR A 274 -15.88 -24.77 2.03
CA THR A 274 -15.93 -26.01 1.28
C THR A 274 -15.01 -27.06 1.89
N LYS A 275 -15.40 -28.34 1.79
CA LYS A 275 -14.50 -29.46 2.10
C LYS A 275 -13.57 -29.81 0.95
N LEU A 276 -13.85 -29.33 -0.26
CA LEU A 276 -13.03 -29.60 -1.45
C LEU A 276 -11.63 -29.03 -1.24
N SER A 277 -10.61 -29.86 -1.40
CA SER A 277 -9.20 -29.46 -1.53
C SER A 277 -8.99 -28.53 -2.73
N LEU A 278 -7.86 -27.81 -2.75
CA LEU A 278 -7.51 -26.98 -3.89
C LEU A 278 -7.44 -27.80 -5.20
N GLN A 279 -6.86 -29.00 -5.12
CA GLN A 279 -6.69 -29.90 -6.27
C GLN A 279 -8.03 -30.45 -6.80
N GLU A 280 -8.99 -30.76 -5.93
CA GLU A 280 -10.34 -31.15 -6.36
C GLU A 280 -11.04 -30.01 -7.11
N VAL A 281 -10.89 -28.77 -6.64
CA VAL A 281 -11.46 -27.59 -7.34
C VAL A 281 -10.77 -27.36 -8.68
N VAL A 282 -9.45 -27.55 -8.75
CA VAL A 282 -8.70 -27.47 -10.03
C VAL A 282 -9.17 -28.54 -11.00
N ALA A 283 -9.34 -29.79 -10.55
CA ALA A 283 -9.82 -30.89 -11.40
C ALA A 283 -11.21 -30.59 -11.98
N LEU A 284 -12.15 -30.11 -11.16
CA LEU A 284 -13.47 -29.69 -11.63
C LEU A 284 -13.39 -28.53 -12.63
N ALA A 285 -12.48 -27.58 -12.41
CA ALA A 285 -12.27 -26.47 -13.33
C ALA A 285 -11.75 -26.97 -14.68
N GLN A 286 -10.79 -27.89 -14.70
CA GLN A 286 -10.26 -28.47 -15.93
C GLN A 286 -11.31 -29.30 -16.67
N GLU A 287 -12.15 -30.06 -15.96
CA GLU A 287 -13.20 -30.88 -16.56
C GLU A 287 -14.33 -30.05 -17.18
N HIS A 288 -14.77 -28.99 -16.50
CA HIS A 288 -16.00 -28.28 -16.86
C HIS A 288 -15.81 -26.93 -17.56
N LEU A 289 -14.57 -26.43 -17.64
CA LEU A 289 -14.28 -25.16 -18.33
C LEU A 289 -13.47 -25.34 -19.62
N SER A 290 -12.99 -26.55 -19.92
CA SER A 290 -12.25 -26.86 -21.15
C SER A 290 -13.13 -26.90 -22.39
#